data_AF-A0A8T6NDJ9-F1
#
_entry.id   AF-A0A8T6NDJ9-F1
#
_cell.length_a   1.000
_cell.length_b   1.000
_cell.length_c   1.000
_cell.angle_alpha   90.00
_cell.angle_beta   90.00
_cell.angle_gamma   90.00
#
_symmetry.space_group_name_H-M   'P 1'
#
loop_
_entity.id
_entity.type
_entity.pdbx_description
1 polymer ?
#
loop_
_entity_poly.entity_id
_entity_poly.type
_entity_poly.pdbx_seq_one_letter_code
_entity_poly.pdbx_strand_id
1 'polypeptide(L)' 'MLLDKILIGAGMALVGLGVGFLAAAPLMLEIRESLILGGLLWSVLGGVTAIIGRSVGAKKMKQLGALR' A
#
# COMPACT_ATOMS: atom_id res chain seq x y z
N MET A 1 12.27 3.20 12.96
CA MET A 1 11.50 2.08 13.53
C MET A 1 10.01 2.34 13.53
N LEU A 2 9.52 3.54 13.92
CA LEU A 2 8.06 3.80 13.91
C LEU A 2 7.55 4.15 12.50
N LEU A 3 8.20 5.08 11.81
CA LEU A 3 7.74 5.61 10.51
C LEU A 3 7.74 4.55 9.40
N ASP A 4 8.76 3.70 9.32
CA ASP A 4 8.86 2.58 8.38
C ASP A 4 7.71 1.57 8.56
N LYS A 5 7.39 1.22 9.81
CA LYS A 5 6.27 0.34 10.15
C LYS A 5 4.91 0.98 9.82
N ILE A 6 4.77 2.29 10.09
CA ILE A 6 3.55 3.03 9.73
C ILE A 6 3.35 3.04 8.21
N LEU A 7 4.38 3.32 7.42
CA LEU A 7 4.25 3.30 5.95
C LEU A 7 3.93 1.91 5.40
N ILE A 8 4.54 0.86 5.95
CA ILE A 8 4.23 -0.51 5.54
C ILE A 8 2.79 -0.88 5.92
N GLY A 9 2.35 -0.53 7.13
CA GLY A 9 0.99 -0.78 7.60
C GLY A 9 -0.05 0.00 6.80
N ALA A 10 0.19 1.28 6.54
CA ALA A 10 -0.66 2.13 5.71
C ALA A 10 -0.73 1.59 4.27
N GLY A 11 0.40 1.19 3.70
CA GLY A 11 0.46 0.57 2.38
C GLY A 11 -0.37 -0.71 2.29
N MET A 12 -0.24 -1.61 3.27
CA MET A 12 -1.05 -2.84 3.36
C MET A 12 -2.55 -2.55 3.51
N ALA A 13 -2.93 -1.56 4.33
CA ALA A 13 -4.33 -1.16 4.49
C ALA A 13 -4.94 -0.61 3.19
N LEU A 14 -4.18 0.20 2.46
CA LEU A 14 -4.57 0.72 1.15
C LEU A 14 -4.70 -0.40 0.10
N VAL A 15 -3.80 -1.38 0.10
CA VAL A 15 -3.93 -2.59 -0.74
C VAL A 15 -5.21 -3.36 -0.37
N GLY A 16 -5.47 -3.55 0.92
CA GLY A 16 -6.68 -4.23 1.40
C GLY A 16 -7.97 -3.52 0.98
N LEU A 17 -7.99 -2.18 1.05
CA LEU A 17 -9.08 -1.37 0.49
C LEU A 17 -9.23 -1.63 -1.01
N GLY A 18 -8.15 -1.58 -1.79
CA GLY A 18 -8.21 -1.82 -3.23
C GLY A 18 -8.77 -3.20 -3.59
N VAL A 19 -8.37 -4.25 -2.86
CA VAL A 19 -8.92 -5.61 -3.02
C VAL A 19 -10.41 -5.65 -2.65
N GLY A 20 -10.83 -4.96 -1.59
CA GLY A 20 -12.23 -4.85 -1.20
C GLY A 20 -13.11 -4.19 -2.28
N PHE A 21 -12.60 -3.12 -2.91
CA PHE A 21 -13.26 -2.48 -4.04
C PHE A 21 -13.38 -3.42 -5.25
N LEU A 22 -12.33 -4.17 -5.58
CA LEU A 22 -12.35 -5.18 -6.66
C LEU A 22 -13.32 -6.33 -6.37
N ALA A 23 -13.37 -6.80 -5.12
CA ALA A 23 -14.28 -7.86 -4.69
C ALA A 23 -15.76 -7.40 -4.66
N ALA A 24 -16.01 -6.11 -4.45
CA ALA A 24 -17.34 -5.52 -4.49
C ALA A 24 -17.83 -5.19 -5.91
N ALA A 25 -16.92 -5.02 -6.88
CA ALA A 25 -17.25 -4.74 -8.29
C ALA A 25 -18.26 -5.72 -8.94
N PRO A 26 -18.22 -7.04 -8.69
CA PRO A 26 -19.24 -7.96 -9.21
C PRO A 26 -20.62 -7.81 -8.57
N LEU A 27 -20.71 -7.24 -7.36
CA LEU A 27 -21.95 -7.06 -6.60
C LEU A 27 -22.70 -5.77 -6.97
N MET A 28 -21.98 -4.77 -7.49
CA MET A 28 -22.52 -3.44 -7.82
C MET A 28 -22.28 -3.10 -9.29
N LEU A 29 -23.19 -3.54 -10.17
CA LEU A 29 -23.11 -3.33 -11.62
C LEU A 29 -23.13 -1.85 -12.04
N GLU A 30 -23.92 -1.03 -11.34
CA GLU A 30 -24.08 0.40 -11.67
C GLU A 30 -22.80 1.22 -11.49
N ILE A 31 -21.94 0.82 -10.55
CA ILE A 31 -20.69 1.53 -10.21
C ILE A 31 -19.46 0.65 -10.42
N ARG A 32 -19.60 -0.46 -11.17
CA ARG A 32 -18.53 -1.45 -11.39
C ARG A 32 -17.24 -0.83 -11.90
N GLU A 33 -17.31 0.02 -12.92
CA GLU A 33 -16.10 0.64 -13.48
C GLU A 33 -15.39 1.52 -12.46
N SER A 34 -16.15 2.31 -11.70
CA SER A 34 -15.62 3.12 -10.60
C SER A 34 -14.99 2.27 -9.50
N LEU A 35 -15.57 1.10 -9.18
CA LEU A 35 -15.01 0.17 -8.21
C LEU A 35 -13.72 -0.50 -8.72
N ILE A 36 -13.66 -0.87 -10.00
CA ILE A 36 -12.45 -1.45 -10.60
C ILE A 36 -11.34 -0.41 -10.66
N LEU A 37 -11.63 0.80 -11.15
CA LEU A 37 -10.67 1.89 -11.22
C LEU A 37 -10.20 2.32 -9.82
N GLY A 38 -11.13 2.51 -8.89
CA GLY A 38 -10.82 2.83 -7.49
C GLY A 38 -10.01 1.72 -6.83
N GLY A 39 -10.38 0.45 -7.06
CA GLY A 39 -9.67 -0.70 -6.54
C GLY A 39 -8.23 -0.79 -7.02
N LEU A 40 -8.01 -0.63 -8.33
CA LEU A 40 -6.68 -0.55 -8.93
C LEU A 40 -5.87 0.64 -8.39
N LEU A 41 -6.48 1.84 -8.31
CA LEU A 41 -5.84 3.02 -7.75
C LEU A 41 -5.37 2.79 -6.32
N TRP A 42 -6.25 2.32 -5.44
CA TRP A 42 -5.92 2.06 -4.04
C TRP A 42 -4.87 0.95 -3.88
N SER A 43 -4.93 -0.12 -4.69
CA SER A 43 -3.92 -1.17 -4.68
C SER A 43 -2.54 -0.68 -5.15
N VAL A 44 -2.47 0.14 -6.21
CA VAL A 44 -1.21 0.72 -6.68
C VAL A 44 -0.65 1.69 -5.64
N LEU A 45 -1.48 2.59 -5.10
CA LEU A 45 -1.06 3.54 -4.06
C LEU A 45 -0.52 2.80 -2.82
N GLY A 46 -1.25 1.78 -2.38
CA GLY A 46 -0.87 0.95 -1.25
C GLY A 46 0.43 0.19 -1.46
N GLY A 47 0.59 -0.42 -2.64
CA GLY A 47 1.82 -1.11 -3.02
C GLY A 47 3.04 -0.19 -3.02
N VAL A 48 2.93 0.98 -3.66
CA VAL A 48 4.00 1.98 -3.69
C VAL A 48 4.35 2.45 -2.28
N THR A 49 3.35 2.73 -1.44
CA THR A 49 3.56 3.20 -0.07
C THR A 49 4.27 2.15 0.79
N ALA A 50 3.90 0.88 0.65
CA ALA A 50 4.57 -0.22 1.34
C ALA A 50 6.03 -0.41 0.89
N ILE A 51 6.31 -0.28 -0.42
CA ILE A 51 7.67 -0.34 -0.97
C ILE A 51 8.53 0.80 -0.43
N ILE A 52 7.99 2.03 -0.38
CA ILE A 52 8.68 3.19 0.18
C ILE A 52 8.99 2.93 1.67
N GLY A 53 8.03 2.46 2.45
CA GLY A 53 8.24 2.12 3.87
C GLY A 53 9.38 1.10 4.06
N ARG A 54 9.42 0.06 3.22
CA ARG A 54 10.50 -0.95 3.24
C ARG A 54 11.85 -0.37 2.84
N SER A 55 11.90 0.48 1.81
CA SER A 55 13.12 1.15 1.34
C SER A 55 13.71 2.11 2.38
N VAL A 56 12.85 2.88 3.07
CA VAL A 56 13.25 3.77 4.16
C VAL A 56 13.84 2.99 5.34
N GLY A 57 13.23 1.85 5.70
CA GLY A 57 13.78 0.94 6.71
C GLY A 57 15.16 0.41 6.35
N ALA A 58 15.34 -0.03 5.10
CA ALA A 58 16.60 -0.56 4.59
C ALA A 58 17.71 0.50 4.51
N LYS A 59 17.40 1.74 4.07
CA LYS A 59 18.36 2.85 4.06
C LYS A 59 18.85 3.19 5.46
N LYS A 60 17.95 3.23 6.45
CA LYS A 60 18.33 3.51 7.85
C LYS A 60 19.18 2.40 8.47
N MET A 61 18.91 1.13 8.16
CA MET A 61 19.79 0.02 8.57
C MET A 61 21.19 0.12 7.96
N LYS A 62 21.30 0.50 6.67
CA LYS A 62 22.61 0.72 6.02
C LYS A 62 23.38 1.86 6.69
N GLN A 63 22.73 2.96 7.07
CA GLN A 63 23.40 4.06 7.77
C GLN A 63 23.89 3.68 9.16
N LEU A 64 23.10 2.90 9.91
CA LEU A 64 23.50 2.39 11.23
C LEU A 64 24.66 1.39 11.14
N GLY A 65 24.71 0.58 10.07
CA GLY A 65 25.81 -0.34 9.81
C GLY A 65 27.10 0.33 9.33
N ALA A 66 27.01 1.50 8.68
CA ALA A 66 28.17 2.27 8.23
C ALA A 66 28.79 3.16 9.32
N LEU A 67 28.08 3.35 10.44
CA LEU A 67 28.53 4.10 11.63
C LEU A 67 29.16 3.19 12.71
N ARG A 68 29.29 1.89 12.43
CA ARG A 68 29.95 0.87 13.28
C ARG A 68 31.27 0.48 12.67
#